data_AF-A0A0C3H4S0-F1
#
_entry.id   AF-A0A0C3H4S0-F1
#
_cell.length_a   1.000
_cell.length_b   1.000
_cell.length_c   1.000
_cell.angle_alpha   90.00
_cell.angle_beta   90.00
_cell.angle_gamma   90.00
#
_symmetry.space_group_name_H-M   'P 1'
#
loop_
_entity.id
_entity.type
_entity.pdbx_description
1 polymer ?
#
loop_
_entity_poly.entity_id
_entity_poly.type
_entity_poly.pdbx_seq_one_letter_code
_entity_poly.pdbx_strand_id
1 'polypeptide(L)'
;MVCFPNGLAITPTHPILDSVKGWVFPKDLRIPGVIVAQIECEEVFNILLDSKHTVVVNGTVCAVLGHERDGHTRHEFWGNWQAVANCLKSIDPEGFDMGRVEVVKNLRDRETQRVNGFEGRNRKVGLATELQH
;
A
#
# COMPACT_ATOMS: atom_id res chain seq x y z
N MET A 1 0.50 -14.01 1.52
CA MET A 1 0.10 -13.40 0.23
C MET A 1 -0.96 -14.27 -0.45
N VAL A 2 -1.68 -13.71 -1.41
CA VAL A 2 -2.57 -14.43 -2.33
C VAL A 2 -1.89 -14.40 -3.69
N CYS A 3 -1.66 -15.58 -4.28
CA CYS A 3 -0.93 -15.75 -5.53
C CYS A 3 -1.88 -16.26 -6.61
N PHE A 4 -1.83 -15.62 -7.77
CA PHE A 4 -2.68 -15.90 -8.92
C PHE A 4 -1.88 -16.58 -10.04
N PRO A 5 -2.54 -17.35 -10.93
CA PRO A 5 -1.88 -18.01 -12.07
C PRO A 5 -1.20 -17.05 -13.06
N ASN A 6 -1.64 -15.79 -13.14
CA ASN A 6 -1.01 -14.75 -13.97
C ASN A 6 0.27 -14.16 -13.35
N GLY A 7 0.73 -14.70 -12.21
CA GLY A 7 1.93 -14.24 -11.50
C GLY A 7 1.68 -13.06 -10.55
N LEU A 8 0.46 -12.57 -10.39
CA LEU A 8 0.16 -11.58 -9.36
C LEU A 8 0.31 -12.22 -7.97
N ALA A 9 1.16 -11.63 -7.13
CA ALA A 9 1.21 -11.90 -5.69
C ALA A 9 0.83 -10.62 -4.93
N ILE A 10 -0.20 -10.70 -4.10
CA ILE A 10 -0.78 -9.51 -3.45
C ILE A 10 -1.21 -9.81 -2.01
N THR A 11 -1.37 -8.79 -1.16
CA THR A 11 -1.81 -9.03 0.22
C THR A 11 -3.28 -9.49 0.25
N PRO A 12 -3.68 -10.34 1.22
CA PRO A 12 -5.05 -10.87 1.32
C PRO A 12 -6.17 -9.84 1.32
N THR A 13 -5.88 -8.62 1.80
CA THR A 13 -6.85 -7.54 1.99
C THR A 13 -6.58 -6.34 1.08
N HIS A 14 -5.80 -6.50 0.01
CA HIS A 14 -5.62 -5.46 -1.00
C HIS A 14 -6.72 -5.56 -2.07
N PRO A 15 -7.60 -4.56 -2.22
CA PRO A 15 -8.73 -4.68 -3.15
C PRO A 15 -8.30 -4.88 -4.61
N ILE A 16 -8.97 -5.81 -5.29
CA ILE A 16 -8.85 -6.02 -6.74
C ILE A 16 -10.23 -5.97 -7.41
N LEU A 17 -10.27 -5.64 -8.70
CA LEU A 17 -11.50 -5.65 -9.48
C LEU A 17 -11.71 -7.03 -10.11
N ASP A 18 -12.74 -7.72 -9.64
CA ASP A 18 -13.28 -8.93 -10.26
C ASP A 18 -14.31 -8.55 -11.34
N SER A 19 -14.33 -9.30 -12.44
CA SER A 19 -15.18 -8.99 -13.60
C SER A 19 -16.68 -9.19 -13.34
N VAL A 20 -17.06 -9.94 -12.31
CA VAL A 20 -18.45 -10.27 -11.99
C VAL A 20 -18.90 -9.61 -10.69
N LYS A 21 -18.10 -9.74 -9.63
CA LYS A 21 -18.42 -9.24 -8.29
C LYS A 21 -18.07 -7.77 -8.09
N GLY A 22 -17.38 -7.17 -9.06
CA GLY A 22 -16.76 -5.86 -8.88
C GLY A 22 -15.61 -5.97 -7.89
N TRP A 23 -15.52 -5.02 -6.96
CA TRP A 23 -14.35 -4.93 -6.11
C TRP A 23 -14.40 -5.84 -4.89
N VAL A 24 -13.35 -6.64 -4.71
CA VAL A 24 -13.29 -7.71 -3.71
C VAL A 24 -11.92 -7.76 -3.04
N PHE A 25 -11.82 -8.50 -1.93
CA PHE A 25 -10.53 -8.92 -1.39
C PHE A 25 -10.11 -10.26 -2.00
N PRO A 26 -8.85 -10.41 -2.44
CA PRO A 26 -8.32 -11.62 -3.05
C PRO A 26 -8.54 -12.89 -2.21
N LYS A 27 -8.48 -12.78 -0.88
CA LYS A 27 -8.69 -13.90 0.05
C LYS A 27 -10.11 -14.47 0.03
N ASP A 28 -11.09 -13.70 -0.44
CA ASP A 28 -12.49 -14.08 -0.49
C ASP A 28 -12.86 -14.73 -1.84
N LEU A 29 -11.92 -14.73 -2.79
CA LEU A 29 -12.07 -15.45 -4.05
C LEU A 29 -11.90 -16.96 -3.83
N ARG A 30 -12.69 -17.74 -4.57
CA ARG A 30 -12.61 -19.19 -4.65
C ARG A 30 -12.52 -19.55 -6.12
N ILE A 31 -11.31 -19.41 -6.67
CA ILE A 31 -11.02 -19.58 -8.10
C ILE A 31 -9.89 -20.62 -8.24
N PRO A 32 -9.97 -21.56 -9.21
CA PRO A 32 -8.90 -22.51 -9.46
C PRO A 32 -7.54 -21.83 -9.66
N GLY A 33 -6.50 -22.38 -9.02
CA GLY A 33 -5.12 -21.88 -9.14
C GLY A 33 -4.80 -20.63 -8.31
N VAL A 34 -5.76 -20.01 -7.65
CA VAL A 34 -5.49 -18.97 -6.65
C VAL A 34 -5.14 -19.63 -5.33
N ILE A 35 -3.95 -19.33 -4.81
CA ILE A 35 -3.45 -19.92 -3.56
C ILE A 35 -3.21 -18.85 -2.50
N VAL A 36 -3.51 -19.18 -1.25
CA VAL A 36 -3.14 -18.35 -0.09
C VAL A 36 -1.96 -19.04 0.59
N ALA A 37 -0.81 -18.36 0.61
CA ALA A 37 0.42 -18.92 1.14
C ALA A 37 1.23 -17.86 1.91
N GLN A 38 2.02 -18.31 2.87
CA GLN A 38 3.12 -17.51 3.40
C GLN A 38 4.24 -17.55 2.38
N ILE A 39 4.73 -16.38 1.98
CA ILE A 39 5.86 -16.25 1.06
C ILE A 39 6.86 -15.30 1.69
N GLU A 40 8.15 -15.61 1.56
CA GLU A 40 9.20 -14.65 1.85
C GLU A 40 9.08 -13.50 0.85
N CYS A 41 9.08 -12.29 1.38
CA CYS A 41 8.85 -11.07 0.61
C CYS A 41 9.78 -10.03 1.18
N GLU A 42 10.80 -9.65 0.40
CA GLU A 42 11.78 -8.65 0.81
C GLU A 42 11.12 -7.28 0.98
N GLU A 43 10.28 -6.91 0.03
CA GLU A 43 9.64 -5.59 -0.02
C GLU A 43 8.22 -5.67 -0.59
N VAL A 44 7.35 -4.77 -0.14
CA VAL A 44 6.00 -4.60 -0.68
C VAL A 44 5.85 -3.18 -1.20
N PHE A 45 5.52 -3.06 -2.49
CA PHE A 45 5.30 -1.77 -3.12
C PHE A 45 3.83 -1.39 -3.07
N ASN A 46 3.57 -0.11 -2.88
CA ASN A 46 2.26 0.48 -3.04
C ASN A 46 2.39 1.79 -3.81
N ILE A 47 1.28 2.25 -4.37
CA ILE A 47 1.23 3.45 -5.21
C ILE A 47 0.24 4.41 -4.60
N LEU A 48 0.50 5.71 -4.70
CA LEU A 48 -0.47 6.77 -4.45
C LEU A 48 -0.56 7.58 -5.74
N LEU A 49 -1.75 7.68 -6.32
CA LEU A 49 -1.99 8.41 -7.56
C LEU A 49 -2.85 9.63 -7.28
N ASP A 50 -2.57 10.76 -7.93
CA ASP A 50 -3.40 11.97 -7.87
C ASP A 50 -4.78 11.80 -8.53
N SER A 51 -4.94 10.76 -9.35
CA SER A 51 -6.13 10.50 -10.14
C SER A 51 -6.28 9.02 -10.48
N LYS A 52 -7.51 8.61 -10.83
CA LYS A 52 -7.92 7.23 -11.24
C LYS A 52 -7.76 6.13 -10.19
N HIS A 53 -6.89 6.30 -9.20
CA HIS A 53 -6.65 5.48 -8.01
C HIS A 53 -6.66 3.95 -8.22
N THR A 54 -6.20 3.52 -9.38
CA THR A 54 -6.12 2.11 -9.78
C THR A 54 -4.85 1.88 -10.58
N VAL A 55 -4.33 0.66 -10.52
CA VAL A 55 -3.16 0.22 -11.29
C VAL A 55 -3.42 -1.17 -11.87
N VAL A 56 -2.84 -1.46 -13.04
CA VAL A 56 -2.87 -2.80 -13.63
C VAL A 56 -1.56 -3.49 -13.37
N VAL A 57 -1.59 -4.63 -12.66
CA VAL A 57 -0.42 -5.48 -12.39
C VAL A 57 -0.72 -6.88 -12.90
N ASN A 58 0.12 -7.39 -13.82
CA ASN A 58 -0.07 -8.69 -14.46
C ASN A 58 -1.48 -8.89 -15.07
N GLY A 59 -2.09 -7.82 -15.59
CA GLY A 59 -3.43 -7.84 -16.17
C GLY A 59 -4.58 -7.77 -15.15
N THR A 60 -4.29 -7.70 -13.85
CA THR A 60 -5.30 -7.50 -12.79
C THR A 60 -5.37 -6.04 -12.38
N VAL A 61 -6.59 -5.48 -12.35
CA VAL A 61 -6.82 -4.12 -11.84
C VAL A 61 -6.85 -4.15 -10.31
N CYS A 62 -5.94 -3.42 -9.69
CA CYS A 62 -5.78 -3.30 -8.24
C CYS A 62 -6.11 -1.87 -7.79
N ALA A 63 -6.65 -1.73 -6.58
CA ALA A 63 -6.72 -0.43 -5.92
C ALA A 63 -5.31 0.05 -5.55
N VAL A 64 -5.12 1.35 -5.39
CA VAL A 64 -3.88 1.93 -4.87
C VAL A 64 -4.15 2.54 -3.47
N LEU A 65 -3.15 3.12 -2.81
CA LEU A 65 -3.42 3.93 -1.61
C LEU A 65 -4.25 5.16 -1.99
N GLY A 66 -5.09 5.62 -1.06
CA GLY A 66 -5.98 6.74 -1.31
C GLY A 66 -7.05 6.41 -2.34
N HIS A 67 -7.56 5.18 -2.36
CA HIS A 67 -8.45 4.73 -3.43
C HIS A 67 -9.86 5.34 -3.42
N GLU A 68 -10.29 5.95 -2.31
CA GLU A 68 -11.59 6.61 -2.14
C GLU A 68 -12.78 5.70 -2.49
N ARG A 69 -12.68 4.43 -2.08
CA ARG A 69 -13.68 3.42 -2.45
C ARG A 69 -14.63 3.19 -1.29
N ASP A 70 -15.89 3.01 -1.63
CA ASP A 70 -16.96 2.70 -0.68
C ASP A 70 -17.21 1.19 -0.51
N GLY A 71 -18.15 0.87 0.37
CA GLY A 71 -18.61 -0.48 0.62
C GLY A 71 -17.58 -1.35 1.34
N HIS A 72 -17.57 -2.64 1.02
CA HIS A 72 -16.76 -3.64 1.73
C HIS A 72 -15.25 -3.40 1.63
N THR A 73 -14.80 -2.76 0.55
CA THR A 73 -13.39 -2.43 0.33
C THR A 73 -13.00 -1.06 0.84
N ARG A 74 -13.88 -0.36 1.57
CA ARG A 74 -13.58 0.94 2.18
C ARG A 74 -12.56 0.79 3.30
N HIS A 75 -11.61 1.72 3.35
CA HIS A 75 -10.66 1.83 4.46
C HIS A 75 -10.50 3.30 4.85
N GLU A 76 -10.49 3.61 6.14
CA GLU A 76 -10.48 4.99 6.64
C GLU A 76 -9.17 5.72 6.36
N PHE A 77 -8.05 5.02 6.53
CA PHE A 77 -6.72 5.55 6.20
C PHE A 77 -6.29 5.20 4.78
N TRP A 78 -5.99 3.93 4.47
CA TRP A 78 -5.55 3.52 3.13
C TRP A 78 -6.51 3.86 1.98
N GLY A 79 -7.79 4.09 2.26
CA GLY A 79 -8.77 4.54 1.26
C GLY A 79 -8.95 6.06 1.21
N ASN A 80 -8.26 6.84 2.03
CA ASN A 80 -8.36 8.30 2.06
C ASN A 80 -7.08 8.92 1.49
N TRP A 81 -7.21 9.55 0.32
CA TRP A 81 -6.05 10.09 -0.39
C TRP A 81 -5.33 11.16 0.41
N GLN A 82 -6.07 12.14 0.95
CA GLN A 82 -5.49 13.26 1.67
C GLN A 82 -4.76 12.81 2.94
N ALA A 83 -5.33 11.86 3.68
CA ALA A 83 -4.72 11.32 4.90
C ALA A 83 -3.40 10.60 4.60
N VAL A 84 -3.39 9.76 3.55
CA VAL A 84 -2.17 9.05 3.14
C VAL A 84 -1.13 10.05 2.62
N ALA A 85 -1.50 10.98 1.74
CA ALA A 85 -0.59 11.99 1.19
C ALA A 85 0.07 12.82 2.30
N ASN A 86 -0.73 13.33 3.24
CA ASN A 86 -0.23 14.11 4.38
C ASN A 86 0.72 13.28 5.25
N CYS A 87 0.39 12.01 5.51
CA CYS A 87 1.22 11.11 6.29
C CYS A 87 2.55 10.80 5.60
N LEU A 88 2.55 10.51 4.29
CA LEU A 88 3.78 10.21 3.57
C LEU A 88 4.68 11.46 3.47
N LYS A 89 4.08 12.63 3.22
CA LYS A 89 4.80 13.91 3.21
C LYS A 89 5.39 14.28 4.56
N SER A 90 4.74 13.96 5.67
CA SER A 90 5.30 14.23 7.01
C SER A 90 6.43 13.27 7.39
N ILE A 91 6.44 12.06 6.82
CA ILE A 91 7.46 11.04 7.06
C ILE A 91 8.76 11.36 6.32
N ASP A 92 8.68 11.66 5.02
CA ASP A 92 9.83 11.93 4.16
C ASP A 92 9.43 12.97 3.09
N PRO A 93 9.49 14.28 3.41
CA PRO A 93 9.07 15.33 2.48
C PRO A 93 9.82 15.29 1.15
N GLU A 94 11.14 15.10 1.21
CA GLU A 94 12.00 15.02 0.01
C GLU A 94 11.70 13.76 -0.81
N GLY A 95 11.56 12.62 -0.13
CA GLY A 95 11.17 11.36 -0.79
C GLY A 95 9.79 11.45 -1.44
N PHE A 96 8.84 12.11 -0.79
CA PHE A 96 7.51 12.33 -1.35
C PHE A 96 7.58 13.18 -2.63
N ASP A 97 8.31 14.29 -2.61
CA ASP A 97 8.48 15.16 -3.79
C ASP A 97 9.24 14.44 -4.93
N MET A 98 10.13 13.51 -4.59
CA MET A 98 10.81 12.63 -5.55
C MET A 98 9.97 11.42 -6.01
N GLY A 99 8.76 11.23 -5.47
CA GLY A 99 7.85 10.14 -5.83
C GLY A 99 8.19 8.78 -5.19
N ARG A 100 9.05 8.73 -4.15
CA ARG A 100 9.41 7.50 -3.43
C ARG A 100 9.60 7.75 -1.94
N VAL A 101 8.74 7.14 -1.12
CA VAL A 101 8.82 7.14 0.34
C VAL A 101 9.03 5.72 0.84
N GLU A 102 10.01 5.52 1.73
CA GLU A 102 10.23 4.24 2.42
C GLU A 102 9.48 4.20 3.74
N VAL A 103 8.55 3.25 3.88
CA VAL A 103 7.79 2.99 5.11
C VAL A 103 8.22 1.66 5.71
N VAL A 104 8.35 1.60 7.03
CA VAL A 104 8.82 0.40 7.74
C VAL A 104 7.69 -0.32 8.48
N LYS A 105 6.64 0.40 8.87
CA LYS A 105 5.45 -0.22 9.50
C LYS A 105 4.19 0.61 9.32
N ASN A 106 3.06 -0.08 9.45
CA ASN A 106 1.77 0.54 9.68
C ASN A 106 1.64 0.97 11.13
N LEU A 107 1.17 2.19 11.38
CA LEU A 107 0.73 2.65 12.69
C LEU A 107 -0.74 2.31 12.88
N ARG A 108 -1.10 1.97 14.11
CA ARG A 108 -2.46 1.59 14.49
C ARG A 108 -2.97 2.50 15.58
N ASP A 109 -4.22 2.89 15.45
CA ASP A 109 -4.97 3.53 16.51
C ASP A 109 -5.07 2.60 17.72
N ARG A 110 -4.83 3.12 18.93
CA ARG A 110 -4.72 2.29 20.14
C ARG A 110 -6.05 1.66 20.55
N GLU A 111 -7.16 2.35 20.31
CA GLU A 111 -8.48 1.90 20.74
C GLU A 111 -9.10 0.95 19.69
N THR A 112 -9.09 1.37 18.44
CA THR A 112 -9.76 0.66 17.34
C THR A 112 -8.88 -0.40 16.68
N GLN A 113 -7.56 -0.35 16.90
CA GLN A 113 -6.55 -1.18 16.23
C GLN A 113 -6.51 -1.04 14.70
N ARG A 114 -7.26 -0.08 14.14
CA ARG A 114 -7.28 0.22 12.70
C ARG A 114 -6.02 0.95 12.31
N VAL A 115 -5.55 0.72 11.09
CA VAL A 115 -4.38 1.44 10.57
C VAL A 115 -4.75 2.89 10.35
N ASN A 116 -3.95 3.81 10.88
CA ASN A 116 -4.18 5.26 10.81
C ASN A 116 -2.94 6.06 10.37
N GLY A 117 -1.85 5.39 10.01
CA GLY A 117 -0.61 6.04 9.62
C GLY A 117 0.45 5.05 9.17
N PHE A 118 1.60 5.59 8.81
CA PHE A 118 2.83 4.86 8.56
C PHE A 118 3.96 5.39 9.45
N GLU A 119 4.98 4.58 9.67
CA GLU A 119 6.28 5.03 10.16
C GLU A 119 7.30 4.90 9.04
N GLY A 120 8.11 5.92 8.84
CA GLY A 120 9.22 5.88 7.87
C GLY A 120 10.47 5.24 8.41
N ARG A 121 11.40 4.95 7.51
CA ARG A 121 12.75 4.59 7.90
C ARG A 121 13.46 5.82 8.45
N ASN A 122 13.88 5.82 9.72
CA ASN A 122 14.71 6.89 10.28
C ASN A 122 15.99 7.05 9.44
N ARG A 123 16.06 8.07 8.58
CA ARG A 123 17.34 8.50 8.03
C ARG A 123 18.08 9.18 9.17
N LYS A 124 19.13 8.55 9.71
CA LYS A 124 20.13 9.32 10.46
C LYS A 124 20.64 10.36 9.48
N VAL A 125 20.36 11.64 9.75
CA VAL A 125 21.00 12.77 9.08
C VAL A 125 22.50 12.47 9.12
N GLY A 126 23.12 12.31 7.95
CA GLY A 126 24.55 12.08 7.85
C GLY A 126 25.26 13.15 8.67
N LEU A 127 26.14 12.70 9.55
CA LEU A 127 27.07 13.57 10.26
C LEU A 127 27.72 14.50 9.25
N ALA A 128 27.45 15.80 9.37
CA ALA A 128 28.28 16.83 8.77
C ALA A 128 29.71 16.56 9.26
N THR A 129 30.53 15.97 8.39
CA THR A 129 31.97 15.96 8.57
C THR A 129 32.47 17.14 7.77
N GLU A 130 32.44 18.32 8.40
CA GLU A 130 33.36 19.37 8.05
C GLU A 130 34.77 18.85 8.39
N LEU A 131 35.53 18.50 7.36
CA LEU A 131 36.99 18.47 7.45
C LEU A 131 37.49 19.60 6.55
N GLN A 132 37.75 20.73 7.20
CA GLN A 132 38.66 21.74 6.72
C GLN A 132 40.05 21.11 6.54
N HIS A 133 40.62 21.25 5.36
CA HIS A 133 42.06 21.30 5.13
C HIS A 133 42.35 22.43 4.15
#